data_AF-A0A535N4N7-F1
#
_entry.id   AF-A0A535N4N7-F1
#
_cell.length_a   1.000
_cell.length_b   1.000
_cell.length_c   1.000
_cell.angle_alpha   90.00
_cell.angle_beta   90.00
_cell.angle_gamma   90.00
#
_symmetry.space_group_name_H-M   'P 1'
#
loop_
_entity.id
_entity.type
_entity.pdbx_description
1 polymer ?
#
loop_
_entity_poly.entity_id
_entity_poly.type
_entity_poly.pdbx_seq_one_letter_code
_entity_poly.pdbx_strand_id
1 'polypeptide(L)'
;MIASSVRRLRPVLRPPASWPFAVFILVLLILVGASATRIPLSVAFAAYALFVAFTIRTVRRLPVEPGIWLGRRAVRRGLVALIALVCLDFAIGPALLSGAGALLFLLLVLCDVALGRATSRIASAREDAVDERQEALRNRAFRAAYAVFALAIGGSVLIAYVWSPDSRAWMATRLSGGAILVFLQLLFFLPAMTVAWMEPDRLGDEPAPARARRGLERLAMGMVGAAVLLPIVLSLTLLGPFRTVEHVEPIVGMPHGSCQYFHAEKQVGILFGATQALNAVACSDGIRAEEAWGLNSSDCLPSSAVFVEVLSTRCSRTTDSNGTLRFVYSARVRSSLLPFLSRDMVLNLELARDGRVVRFP
;
A
#
# COMPACT_ATOMS: atom_id res chain seq x y z
N MET A 1 -2.47 60.65 -36.30
CA MET A 1 -3.21 59.98 -35.21
C MET A 1 -2.52 58.67 -34.88
N ILE A 2 -1.76 58.62 -33.79
CA ILE A 2 -1.03 57.43 -33.34
C ILE A 2 -1.76 56.93 -32.09
N ALA A 3 -2.53 55.85 -32.23
CA ALA A 3 -3.23 55.22 -31.11
C ALA A 3 -2.25 54.30 -30.35
N SER A 4 -1.65 54.83 -29.29
CA SER A 4 -0.83 54.06 -28.35
C SER A 4 -1.71 53.09 -27.56
N SER A 5 -1.70 51.80 -27.93
CA SER A 5 -2.39 50.76 -27.16
C SER A 5 -1.64 50.49 -25.85
N VAL A 6 -2.12 51.09 -24.76
CA VAL A 6 -1.64 50.81 -23.41
C VAL A 6 -2.17 49.43 -23.00
N ARG A 7 -1.36 48.38 -23.22
CA ARG A 7 -1.60 47.05 -22.63
C ARG A 7 -1.53 47.17 -21.11
N ARG A 8 -2.70 47.20 -20.46
CA ARG A 8 -2.81 47.04 -19.00
C ARG A 8 -2.25 45.66 -18.62
N LEU A 9 -1.04 45.65 -18.09
CA LEU A 9 -0.46 44.50 -17.40
C LEU A 9 -1.34 44.18 -16.19
N ARG A 10 -2.22 43.18 -16.30
CA ARG A 10 -2.87 42.62 -15.12
C ARG A 10 -1.78 42.02 -14.23
N PRO A 11 -1.67 42.41 -12.95
CA PRO A 11 -0.73 41.78 -12.04
C PRO A 11 -1.09 40.30 -11.93
N VAL A 12 -0.25 39.45 -12.52
CA VAL A 12 -0.35 38.00 -12.37
C VAL A 12 0.04 37.71 -10.92
N LEU A 13 -0.95 37.52 -10.05
CA LEU A 13 -0.77 37.04 -8.69
C LEU A 13 0.02 35.72 -8.76
N ARG A 14 1.30 35.79 -8.41
CA ARG A 14 2.15 34.61 -8.31
C ARG A 14 1.74 33.87 -7.04
N PRO A 15 1.29 32.61 -7.12
CA PRO A 15 1.09 31.82 -5.92
C PRO A 15 2.44 31.68 -5.19
N PRO A 16 2.46 31.82 -3.85
CA PRO A 16 3.70 31.71 -3.10
C PRO A 16 4.30 30.31 -3.23
N ALA A 17 5.63 30.24 -3.24
CA ALA A 17 6.38 29.00 -3.49
C ALA A 17 6.07 27.85 -2.51
N SER A 18 5.41 28.13 -1.40
CA SER A 18 5.01 27.18 -0.35
C SER A 18 3.69 26.45 -0.63
N TRP A 19 2.93 26.80 -1.67
CA TRP A 19 1.64 26.16 -1.98
C TRP A 19 1.65 24.63 -2.10
N PRO A 20 2.59 23.98 -2.82
CA PRO A 20 2.61 22.50 -2.87
C PRO A 20 2.84 21.87 -1.50
N PHE A 21 3.67 22.50 -0.66
CA PHE A 21 3.93 22.04 0.69
C PHE A 21 2.71 22.26 1.60
N ALA A 22 2.00 23.38 1.43
CA ALA A 22 0.75 23.64 2.14
C ALA A 22 -0.36 22.68 1.74
N VAL A 23 -0.48 22.31 0.45
CA VAL A 23 -1.44 21.29 -0.02
C VAL A 23 -1.06 19.91 0.51
N PHE A 24 0.23 19.55 0.49
CA PHE A 24 0.70 18.30 1.09
C PHE A 24 0.38 18.24 2.58
N ILE A 25 0.73 19.29 3.34
CA ILE A 25 0.42 19.39 4.76
C ILE A 25 -1.09 19.38 4.99
N LEU A 26 -1.90 20.06 4.18
CA LEU A 26 -3.35 20.06 4.32
C LEU A 26 -3.93 18.66 4.07
N VAL A 27 -3.50 17.97 3.01
CA VAL A 27 -3.96 16.60 2.72
C VAL A 27 -3.50 15.63 3.79
N LEU A 28 -2.24 15.75 4.24
CA LEU A 28 -1.70 14.98 5.36
C LEU A 28 -2.49 15.27 6.63
N LEU A 29 -2.79 16.53 6.95
CA LEU A 29 -3.58 16.93 8.12
C LEU A 29 -5.05 16.52 8.00
N ILE A 30 -5.63 16.50 6.81
CA ILE A 30 -6.99 15.97 6.60
C ILE A 30 -6.99 14.46 6.81
N LEU A 31 -5.99 13.74 6.30
CA LEU A 31 -5.88 12.28 6.49
C LEU A 31 -5.53 11.92 7.94
N VAL A 32 -4.68 12.70 8.59
CA VAL A 32 -4.31 12.54 10.02
C VAL A 32 -5.44 13.00 10.93
N GLY A 33 -6.14 14.10 10.63
CA GLY A 33 -7.31 14.57 11.37
C GLY A 33 -8.52 13.65 11.20
N ALA A 34 -8.69 13.11 9.98
CA ALA A 34 -9.61 12.02 9.68
C ALA A 34 -9.29 10.75 10.45
N SER A 35 -8.06 10.57 10.93
CA SER A 35 -7.67 9.39 11.70
C SER A 35 -7.81 9.56 13.21
N ALA A 36 -7.93 10.80 13.71
CA ALA A 36 -8.26 11.09 15.12
C ALA A 36 -9.77 11.02 15.38
N THR A 37 -10.57 11.20 14.34
CA THR A 37 -12.02 10.96 14.33
C THR A 37 -12.25 9.56 13.75
N ARG A 38 -13.26 8.81 14.17
CA ARG A 38 -13.55 7.46 13.62
C ARG A 38 -14.07 7.55 12.18
N ILE A 39 -13.29 8.09 11.24
CA ILE A 39 -13.72 8.25 9.87
C ILE A 39 -13.78 6.87 9.22
N PRO A 40 -14.92 6.51 8.61
CA PRO A 40 -15.04 5.23 7.93
C PRO A 40 -14.02 5.15 6.80
N LEU A 41 -13.44 3.96 6.62
CA LEU A 41 -12.46 3.64 5.59
C LEU A 41 -12.86 4.13 4.19
N SER A 42 -14.15 4.05 3.87
CA SER A 42 -14.73 4.50 2.60
C SER A 42 -14.50 5.99 2.33
N VAL A 43 -14.54 6.83 3.36
CA VAL A 43 -14.32 8.28 3.24
C VAL A 43 -12.83 8.57 3.04
N ALA A 44 -11.94 7.90 3.78
CA ALA A 44 -10.50 8.03 3.57
C ALA A 44 -10.09 7.59 2.15
N PHE A 45 -10.65 6.48 1.68
CA PHE A 45 -10.47 6.00 0.31
C PHE A 45 -11.00 7.00 -0.72
N ALA A 46 -12.22 7.51 -0.55
CA ALA A 46 -12.79 8.51 -1.45
C ALA A 46 -11.96 9.80 -1.51
N ALA A 47 -11.46 10.28 -0.38
CA ALA A 47 -10.57 11.43 -0.31
C ALA A 47 -9.27 11.19 -1.08
N TYR A 48 -8.65 10.02 -0.90
CA TYR A 48 -7.44 9.66 -1.65
C TYR A 48 -7.70 9.50 -3.15
N ALA A 49 -8.83 8.90 -3.54
CA ALA A 49 -9.23 8.77 -4.94
C ALA A 49 -9.43 10.14 -5.60
N LEU A 50 -10.08 11.08 -4.92
CA LEU A 50 -10.24 12.46 -5.37
C LEU A 50 -8.89 13.17 -5.50
N PHE A 51 -7.99 12.97 -4.53
CA PHE A 51 -6.64 13.51 -4.57
C PHE A 51 -5.85 12.97 -5.77
N VAL A 52 -5.90 11.66 -6.02
CA VAL A 52 -5.26 11.03 -7.19
C VAL A 52 -5.87 11.54 -8.48
N ALA A 53 -7.20 11.64 -8.58
CA ALA A 53 -7.88 12.17 -9.77
C ALA A 53 -7.48 13.63 -10.06
N PHE A 54 -7.37 14.46 -9.02
CA PHE A 54 -6.92 15.85 -9.13
C PHE A 54 -5.43 15.92 -9.52
N THR A 55 -4.60 15.02 -9.00
CA THR A 55 -3.18 14.88 -9.40
C THR A 55 -3.08 14.50 -10.87
N ILE A 56 -3.83 13.49 -11.33
CA ILE A 56 -3.91 13.07 -12.73
C ILE A 56 -4.32 14.24 -13.63
N ARG A 57 -5.36 14.99 -13.25
CA ARG A 57 -5.82 16.17 -14.01
C ARG A 57 -4.71 17.23 -14.11
N THR A 58 -3.97 17.45 -13.04
CA THR A 58 -2.86 18.40 -12.99
C THR A 58 -1.70 17.95 -13.88
N VAL A 59 -1.27 16.69 -13.77
CA VAL A 59 -0.21 16.09 -14.59
C VAL A 59 -0.57 16.11 -16.08
N ARG A 60 -1.84 15.86 -16.43
CA ARG A 60 -2.33 15.92 -17.82
C ARG A 60 -2.28 17.32 -18.42
N ARG A 61 -2.40 18.37 -17.60
CA ARG A 61 -2.36 19.77 -18.06
C ARG A 61 -0.95 20.30 -18.31
N LEU A 62 0.08 19.63 -17.78
CA LEU A 62 1.46 20.00 -18.07
C LEU A 62 1.79 19.66 -19.53
N PRO A 63 2.38 20.57 -20.32
CA PRO A 63 2.84 20.23 -21.66
C PRO A 63 3.93 19.15 -21.59
N VAL A 64 4.05 18.32 -22.64
CA VAL A 64 5.17 17.37 -22.78
C VAL A 64 6.22 18.08 -23.61
N GLU A 65 6.99 18.94 -22.95
CA GLU A 65 8.12 19.63 -23.58
C GLU A 65 9.43 19.01 -23.07
N PRO A 66 10.47 18.95 -23.92
CA PRO A 66 11.80 18.51 -23.50
C PRO A 66 12.34 19.39 -22.38
N GLY A 67 12.91 18.76 -21.33
CA GLY A 67 13.47 19.46 -20.16
C GLY A 67 12.53 19.61 -18.96
N ILE A 68 11.24 19.35 -19.11
CA ILE A 68 10.29 19.26 -17.98
C ILE A 68 10.61 18.04 -17.12
N TRP A 69 10.36 18.12 -15.80
CA TRP A 69 10.64 17.07 -14.82
C TRP A 69 10.29 15.63 -15.26
N LEU A 70 9.13 15.40 -15.88
CA LEU A 70 8.70 14.06 -16.33
C LEU A 70 9.55 13.49 -17.47
N GLY A 71 10.20 14.33 -18.28
CA GLY A 71 11.09 13.89 -19.37
C GLY A 71 12.47 13.44 -18.88
N ARG A 72 12.84 13.72 -17.63
CA ARG A 72 14.16 13.36 -17.09
C ARG A 72 14.28 11.85 -16.96
N ARG A 73 15.38 11.26 -17.46
CA ARG A 73 15.63 9.81 -17.36
C ARG A 73 15.54 9.25 -15.94
N ALA A 74 16.05 9.96 -14.95
CA ALA A 74 15.95 9.54 -13.54
C ALA A 74 14.50 9.37 -13.09
N VAL A 75 13.60 10.28 -13.51
CA VAL A 75 12.18 10.27 -13.14
C VAL A 75 11.45 9.16 -13.87
N ARG A 76 11.72 8.98 -15.17
CA ARG A 76 11.16 7.88 -15.97
C ARG A 76 11.51 6.52 -15.41
N ARG A 77 12.79 6.32 -15.07
CA ARG A 77 13.27 5.08 -14.45
C ARG A 77 12.71 4.90 -13.04
N GLY A 78 12.60 5.97 -12.27
CA GLY A 78 11.94 5.96 -10.96
C GLY A 78 10.48 5.53 -11.06
N LEU A 79 9.73 6.02 -12.05
CA LEU A 79 8.36 5.59 -12.33
C LEU A 79 8.28 4.10 -12.70
N VAL A 80 9.17 3.62 -13.57
CA VAL A 80 9.23 2.19 -13.92
C VAL A 80 9.54 1.33 -12.69
N ALA A 81 10.52 1.73 -11.87
CA ALA A 81 10.84 1.03 -10.63
C ALA A 81 9.67 1.03 -9.64
N LEU A 82 8.98 2.17 -9.49
CA LEU A 82 7.81 2.28 -8.64
C LEU A 82 6.66 1.39 -9.13
N ILE A 83 6.37 1.37 -10.43
CA ILE A 83 5.35 0.48 -10.99
C ILE A 83 5.75 -0.98 -10.77
N ALA A 84 7.02 -1.35 -11.00
CA ALA A 84 7.50 -2.70 -10.75
C ALA A 84 7.36 -3.12 -9.28
N LEU A 85 7.63 -2.21 -8.33
CA LEU A 85 7.42 -2.45 -6.89
C LEU A 85 5.95 -2.64 -6.55
N VAL A 86 5.05 -1.81 -7.09
CA VAL A 86 3.59 -1.96 -6.88
C VAL A 86 3.09 -3.26 -7.51
N CYS A 87 3.58 -3.64 -8.70
CA CYS A 87 3.27 -4.92 -9.32
C CYS A 87 3.75 -6.10 -8.48
N LEU A 88 4.96 -6.02 -7.93
CA LEU A 88 5.49 -7.05 -7.04
C LEU A 88 4.62 -7.20 -5.79
N ASP A 89 4.14 -6.09 -5.24
CA ASP A 89 3.23 -6.10 -4.10
C ASP A 89 1.88 -6.75 -4.48
N PHE A 90 1.28 -6.44 -5.63
CA PHE A 90 0.08 -7.15 -6.08
C PHE A 90 0.28 -8.64 -6.36
N ALA A 91 1.51 -9.05 -6.73
CA ALA A 91 1.83 -10.45 -6.97
C ALA A 91 1.93 -11.26 -5.65
N ILE A 92 2.48 -10.66 -4.59
CA ILE A 92 2.80 -11.34 -3.32
C ILE A 92 1.75 -11.04 -2.23
N GLY A 93 1.20 -9.83 -2.27
CA GLY A 93 0.33 -9.21 -1.29
C GLY A 93 -1.15 -9.58 -1.44
N PRO A 94 -2.04 -8.85 -0.74
CA PRO A 94 -3.45 -9.20 -0.61
C PRO A 94 -4.27 -8.86 -1.88
N ALA A 95 -5.49 -9.37 -1.92
CA ALA A 95 -6.41 -9.16 -3.04
C ALA A 95 -6.69 -7.68 -3.33
N LEU A 96 -7.03 -7.37 -4.58
CA LEU A 96 -7.39 -6.04 -5.07
C LEU A 96 -8.46 -5.34 -4.22
N LEU A 97 -9.40 -6.12 -3.67
CA LEU A 97 -10.53 -5.65 -2.88
C LEU A 97 -10.16 -5.29 -1.43
N SER A 98 -8.92 -5.52 -1.00
CA SER A 98 -8.44 -5.01 0.29
C SER A 98 -8.31 -3.49 0.25
N GLY A 99 -8.54 -2.81 1.38
CA GLY A 99 -8.39 -1.36 1.47
C GLY A 99 -7.01 -0.86 1.02
N ALA A 100 -5.95 -1.63 1.31
CA ALA A 100 -4.60 -1.35 0.81
C ALA A 100 -4.44 -1.57 -0.69
N GLY A 101 -4.96 -2.69 -1.21
CA GLY A 101 -4.94 -2.99 -2.65
C GLY A 101 -5.59 -1.88 -3.46
N ALA A 102 -6.68 -1.29 -2.95
CA ALA A 102 -7.35 -0.18 -3.61
C ALA A 102 -6.49 1.11 -3.64
N LEU A 103 -5.76 1.42 -2.56
CA LEU A 103 -4.83 2.57 -2.52
C LEU A 103 -3.65 2.38 -3.48
N LEU A 104 -3.06 1.18 -3.50
CA LEU A 104 -1.97 0.83 -4.41
C LEU A 104 -2.44 0.83 -5.87
N PHE A 105 -3.67 0.42 -6.14
CA PHE A 105 -4.26 0.47 -7.47
C PHE A 105 -4.40 1.91 -7.96
N LEU A 106 -4.90 2.82 -7.12
CA LEU A 106 -4.98 4.24 -7.45
C LEU A 106 -3.59 4.84 -7.70
N LEU A 107 -2.58 4.46 -6.90
CA LEU A 107 -1.20 4.85 -7.13
C LEU A 107 -0.68 4.32 -8.47
N LEU A 108 -0.97 3.06 -8.81
CA LEU A 108 -0.59 2.44 -10.08
C LEU A 108 -1.20 3.21 -11.26
N VAL A 109 -2.50 3.52 -11.21
CA VAL A 109 -3.19 4.33 -12.23
C VAL A 109 -2.53 5.70 -12.40
N LEU A 110 -2.15 6.35 -11.30
CA LEU A 110 -1.41 7.62 -11.36
C LEU A 110 -0.05 7.44 -12.05
N CYS A 111 0.69 6.40 -11.69
CA CYS A 111 2.00 6.09 -12.28
C CYS A 111 1.89 5.80 -13.77
N ASP A 112 0.86 5.08 -14.20
CA ASP A 112 0.61 4.77 -15.62
C ASP A 112 0.27 6.00 -16.44
N VAL A 113 -0.55 6.90 -15.89
CA VAL A 113 -0.81 8.19 -16.53
C VAL A 113 0.48 8.99 -16.62
N ALA A 114 1.28 9.06 -15.54
CA ALA A 114 2.55 9.78 -15.52
C ALA A 114 3.56 9.19 -16.52
N LEU A 115 3.67 7.86 -16.59
CA LEU A 115 4.53 7.13 -17.52
C LEU A 115 4.09 7.36 -18.98
N GLY A 116 2.79 7.27 -19.26
CA GLY A 116 2.24 7.56 -20.59
C GLY A 116 2.50 8.99 -21.03
N ARG A 117 2.49 9.96 -20.10
CA ARG A 117 2.89 11.35 -20.40
C ARG A 117 4.40 11.47 -20.61
N ALA A 118 5.20 10.82 -19.77
CA ALA A 118 6.67 10.87 -19.82
C ALA A 118 7.26 10.21 -21.08
N THR A 119 6.54 9.27 -21.68
CA THR A 119 6.90 8.58 -22.93
C THR A 119 6.16 9.14 -24.15
N SER A 120 5.48 10.29 -24.00
CA SER A 120 4.62 10.92 -25.01
C SER A 120 3.63 9.95 -25.68
N ARG A 121 3.31 8.82 -25.03
CA ARG A 121 2.53 7.72 -25.58
C ARG A 121 3.06 7.17 -26.91
N ILE A 122 4.38 7.21 -27.15
CA ILE A 122 5.00 6.68 -28.39
C ILE A 122 4.58 5.23 -28.64
N ALA A 123 4.46 4.43 -27.59
CA ALA A 123 4.03 3.03 -27.68
C ALA A 123 2.61 2.85 -28.25
N SER A 124 1.72 3.84 -28.09
CA SER A 124 0.34 3.81 -28.55
C SER A 124 -0.01 4.92 -29.55
N ALA A 125 0.99 5.61 -30.09
CA ALA A 125 0.80 6.69 -31.06
C ALA A 125 0.45 6.11 -32.44
N ARG A 126 -0.39 6.83 -33.19
CA ARG A 126 -0.69 6.50 -34.61
C ARG A 126 0.59 6.61 -35.44
N GLU A 127 0.69 5.79 -36.47
CA GLU A 127 1.88 5.73 -37.35
C GLU A 127 2.23 7.10 -37.95
N ASP A 128 1.22 7.86 -38.39
CA ASP A 128 1.39 9.20 -38.96
C ASP A 128 1.98 10.25 -37.99
N ALA A 129 2.00 9.97 -36.69
CA ALA A 129 2.46 10.89 -35.64
C ALA A 129 3.86 10.53 -35.10
N VAL A 130 4.52 9.53 -35.69
CA VAL A 130 5.75 8.94 -35.16
C VAL A 130 6.83 9.01 -36.24
N ASP A 131 7.92 9.72 -35.97
CA ASP A 131 9.07 9.75 -36.88
C ASP A 131 9.75 8.37 -36.98
N GLU A 132 10.48 8.09 -38.06
CA GLU A 132 11.19 6.80 -38.27
C GLU A 132 12.09 6.40 -37.07
N ARG A 133 12.75 7.38 -36.43
CA ARG A 133 13.57 7.13 -35.23
C ARG A 133 12.73 6.67 -34.03
N GLN A 134 11.54 7.23 -33.88
CA GLN A 134 10.61 6.88 -32.82
C GLN A 134 9.96 5.52 -33.10
N GLU A 135 9.69 5.20 -34.36
CA GLU A 135 9.18 3.91 -34.79
C GLU A 135 10.20 2.79 -34.54
N ALA A 136 11.47 3.00 -34.91
CA ALA A 136 12.54 2.03 -34.64
C ALA A 136 12.70 1.76 -33.14
N LEU A 137 12.61 2.82 -32.31
CA LEU A 137 12.61 2.68 -30.85
C LEU A 137 11.39 1.89 -30.35
N ARG A 138 10.19 2.20 -30.86
CA ARG A 138 8.93 1.52 -30.54
C ARG A 138 9.04 0.02 -30.84
N ASN A 139 9.47 -0.35 -32.04
CA ASN A 139 9.58 -1.75 -32.47
C ASN A 139 10.59 -2.53 -31.62
N ARG A 140 11.74 -1.91 -31.31
CA ARG A 140 12.73 -2.50 -30.38
C ARG A 140 12.15 -2.68 -28.98
N ALA A 141 11.39 -1.70 -28.50
CA ALA A 141 10.75 -1.73 -27.19
C ALA A 141 9.70 -2.82 -27.06
N PHE A 142 8.87 -3.02 -28.08
CA PHE A 142 7.89 -4.12 -28.11
C PHE A 142 8.56 -5.49 -28.10
N ARG A 143 9.61 -5.70 -28.92
CA ARG A 143 10.35 -6.98 -28.92
C ARG A 143 10.97 -7.27 -27.55
N ALA A 144 11.62 -6.28 -26.96
CA ALA A 144 12.21 -6.42 -25.62
C ALA A 144 11.14 -6.65 -24.55
N ALA A 145 10.04 -5.89 -24.58
CA ALA A 145 8.93 -6.05 -23.64
C ALA A 145 8.33 -7.45 -23.70
N TYR A 146 7.96 -7.95 -24.88
CA TYR A 146 7.36 -9.28 -24.96
C TYR A 146 8.33 -10.41 -24.63
N ALA A 147 9.62 -10.25 -24.91
CA ALA A 147 10.63 -11.20 -24.44
C ALA A 147 10.71 -11.23 -22.91
N VAL A 148 10.77 -10.06 -22.26
CA VAL A 148 10.78 -9.95 -20.79
C VAL A 148 9.47 -10.47 -20.19
N PHE A 149 8.33 -10.15 -20.80
CA PHE A 149 7.02 -10.64 -20.38
C PHE A 149 6.93 -12.16 -20.44
N ALA A 150 7.32 -12.75 -21.57
CA ALA A 150 7.33 -14.20 -21.75
C ALA A 150 8.26 -14.88 -20.74
N LEU A 151 9.42 -14.29 -20.46
CA LEU A 151 10.35 -14.83 -19.47
C LEU A 151 9.80 -14.70 -18.04
N ALA A 152 9.24 -13.55 -17.67
CA ALA A 152 8.75 -13.29 -16.32
C ALA A 152 7.47 -14.09 -16.00
N ILE A 153 6.46 -14.01 -16.88
CA ILE A 153 5.17 -14.69 -16.68
C ILE A 153 5.25 -16.14 -17.14
N GLY A 154 5.69 -16.38 -18.37
CA GLY A 154 5.80 -17.75 -18.90
C GLY A 154 6.80 -18.58 -18.12
N GLY A 155 7.95 -18.01 -17.74
CA GLY A 155 8.92 -18.68 -16.88
C GLY A 155 8.39 -18.99 -15.49
N SER A 156 7.69 -18.05 -14.84
CA SER A 156 7.11 -18.32 -13.50
C SER A 156 6.01 -19.38 -13.54
N VAL A 157 5.14 -19.38 -14.57
CA VAL A 157 4.14 -20.43 -14.79
C VAL A 157 4.79 -21.78 -15.03
N LEU A 158 5.81 -21.84 -15.89
CA LEU A 158 6.53 -23.08 -16.20
C LEU A 158 7.22 -23.65 -14.96
N ILE A 159 7.95 -22.80 -14.21
CA ILE A 159 8.63 -23.20 -12.97
C ILE A 159 7.59 -23.71 -11.96
N ALA A 160 6.49 -22.99 -11.75
CA ALA A 160 5.45 -23.40 -10.82
C ALA A 160 4.78 -24.72 -11.23
N TYR A 161 4.67 -25.00 -12.53
CA TYR A 161 4.12 -26.25 -13.04
C TYR A 161 5.05 -27.45 -12.82
N VAL A 162 6.35 -27.26 -13.02
CA VAL A 162 7.36 -28.34 -12.96
C VAL A 162 7.81 -28.63 -11.53
N TRP A 163 7.80 -27.64 -10.62
CA TRP A 163 8.45 -27.76 -9.32
C TRP A 163 7.74 -28.70 -8.33
N SER A 164 6.46 -28.46 -8.00
CA SER A 164 5.70 -29.30 -7.06
C SER A 164 4.18 -29.15 -7.21
N PRO A 165 3.36 -30.03 -6.58
CA PRO A 165 1.92 -29.82 -6.47
C PRO A 165 1.57 -28.52 -5.72
N ASP A 166 2.32 -28.19 -4.66
CA ASP A 166 2.09 -26.98 -3.86
C ASP A 166 2.34 -25.70 -4.65
N SER A 167 3.36 -25.67 -5.52
CA SER A 167 3.62 -24.51 -6.39
C SER A 167 2.51 -24.30 -7.42
N ARG A 168 1.90 -25.38 -7.92
CA ARG A 168 0.73 -25.32 -8.81
C ARG A 168 -0.49 -24.77 -8.08
N ALA A 169 -0.77 -25.24 -6.87
CA ALA A 169 -1.86 -24.73 -6.04
C ALA A 169 -1.65 -23.24 -5.67
N TRP A 170 -0.42 -22.86 -5.34
CA TRP A 170 -0.04 -21.47 -5.12
C TRP A 170 -0.27 -20.60 -6.37
N MET A 171 0.12 -21.06 -7.55
CA MET A 171 -0.09 -20.30 -8.79
C MET A 171 -1.60 -20.14 -9.10
N ALA A 172 -2.39 -21.21 -8.95
CA ALA A 172 -3.83 -21.18 -9.18
C ALA A 172 -4.55 -20.18 -8.25
N THR A 173 -4.17 -20.14 -6.97
CA THR A 173 -4.73 -19.18 -6.00
C THR A 173 -4.29 -17.74 -6.26
N ARG A 174 -3.14 -17.52 -6.88
CA ARG A 174 -2.66 -16.16 -7.22
C ARG A 174 -3.29 -15.60 -8.48
N LEU A 175 -3.54 -16.45 -9.49
CA LEU A 175 -4.19 -16.04 -10.74
C LEU A 175 -5.60 -15.49 -10.56
N SER A 176 -6.32 -15.86 -9.49
CA SER A 176 -7.65 -15.33 -9.18
C SER A 176 -7.63 -13.99 -8.42
N GLY A 177 -6.45 -13.47 -8.07
CA GLY A 177 -6.27 -12.26 -7.26
C GLY A 177 -5.45 -11.17 -7.95
N GLY A 178 -4.60 -10.48 -7.19
CA GLY A 178 -3.77 -9.38 -7.69
C GLY A 178 -2.84 -9.75 -8.87
N ALA A 179 -2.51 -11.03 -9.05
CA ALA A 179 -1.64 -11.46 -10.15
C ALA A 179 -2.28 -11.24 -11.53
N ILE A 180 -3.60 -11.30 -11.67
CA ILE A 180 -4.25 -10.99 -12.97
C ILE A 180 -4.07 -9.52 -13.33
N LEU A 181 -4.08 -8.64 -12.33
CA LEU A 181 -3.82 -7.23 -12.52
C LEU A 181 -2.37 -7.00 -12.94
N VAL A 182 -1.42 -7.68 -12.29
CA VAL A 182 0.00 -7.63 -12.68
C VAL A 182 0.20 -8.15 -14.11
N PHE A 183 -0.47 -9.24 -14.47
CA PHE A 183 -0.45 -9.77 -15.83
C PHE A 183 -0.93 -8.73 -16.85
N LEU A 184 -2.11 -8.14 -16.64
CA LEU A 184 -2.67 -7.11 -17.53
C LEU A 184 -1.77 -5.87 -17.57
N GLN A 185 -1.26 -5.46 -16.41
CA GLN A 185 -0.36 -4.33 -16.28
C GLN A 185 0.90 -4.50 -17.13
N LEU A 186 1.56 -5.66 -17.01
CA LEU A 186 2.73 -5.97 -17.81
C LEU A 186 2.37 -6.16 -19.29
N LEU A 187 1.22 -6.76 -19.62
CA LEU A 187 0.81 -6.95 -21.01
C LEU A 187 0.64 -5.60 -21.75
N PHE A 188 0.02 -4.61 -21.11
CA PHE A 188 -0.30 -3.33 -21.76
C PHE A 188 0.77 -2.25 -21.56
N PHE A 189 1.40 -2.16 -20.39
CA PHE A 189 2.29 -1.05 -20.04
C PHE A 189 3.77 -1.40 -20.12
N LEU A 190 4.16 -2.67 -20.20
CA LEU A 190 5.57 -3.04 -20.32
C LEU A 190 6.27 -2.43 -21.54
N PRO A 191 5.64 -2.31 -22.74
CA PRO A 191 6.24 -1.57 -23.86
C PRO A 191 6.54 -0.10 -23.51
N ALA A 192 5.65 0.58 -22.78
CA ALA A 192 5.88 1.94 -22.34
C ALA A 192 7.01 2.00 -21.29
N MET A 193 7.09 1.02 -20.39
CA MET A 193 8.19 0.92 -19.41
C MET A 193 9.54 0.67 -20.10
N THR A 194 9.58 -0.17 -21.13
CA THR A 194 10.82 -0.43 -21.88
C THR A 194 11.24 0.78 -22.70
N VAL A 195 10.30 1.52 -23.32
CA VAL A 195 10.60 2.83 -23.95
C VAL A 195 11.19 3.79 -22.92
N ALA A 196 10.54 3.96 -21.76
CA ALA A 196 11.02 4.84 -20.70
C ALA A 196 12.44 4.48 -20.20
N TRP A 197 12.80 3.20 -20.24
CA TRP A 197 14.11 2.72 -19.82
C TRP A 197 15.20 2.90 -20.87
N MET A 198 14.87 2.64 -22.14
CA MET A 198 15.78 2.65 -23.28
C MET A 198 15.96 4.01 -23.91
N GLU A 199 14.94 4.87 -23.87
CA GLU A 199 15.01 6.18 -24.49
C GLU A 199 16.14 6.99 -23.83
N PRO A 200 17.17 7.39 -24.60
CA PRO A 200 18.21 8.27 -24.08
C PRO A 200 17.58 9.61 -23.68
N ASP A 201 18.26 10.40 -22.82
CA ASP A 201 17.88 11.79 -22.60
C ASP A 201 17.92 12.50 -23.98
N ARG A 202 16.76 12.74 -24.59
CA ARG A 202 16.71 13.17 -26.00
C ARG A 202 17.15 14.63 -26.15
N LEU A 203 18.28 14.82 -26.84
CA LEU A 203 18.51 15.59 -28.08
C LEU A 203 17.48 16.69 -28.44
N GLY A 204 17.21 17.64 -27.54
CA GLY A 204 16.44 18.84 -27.84
C GLY A 204 17.28 20.07 -27.53
N ASP A 205 17.87 20.68 -28.55
CA ASP A 205 18.70 21.89 -28.44
C ASP A 205 17.88 23.19 -28.30
N GLU A 206 16.55 23.12 -28.17
CA GLU A 206 15.73 24.32 -28.06
C GLU A 206 15.28 24.60 -26.62
N PRO A 207 15.85 25.64 -25.97
CA PRO A 207 15.38 26.09 -24.68
C PRO A 207 14.00 26.75 -24.83
N ALA A 208 12.94 25.99 -24.51
CA ALA A 208 11.60 26.54 -24.38
C ALA A 208 11.54 27.63 -23.28
N PRO A 209 10.69 28.67 -23.42
CA PRO A 209 10.62 29.80 -22.47
C PRO A 209 10.11 29.38 -21.08
N ALA A 210 11.05 28.98 -20.21
CA ALA A 210 10.84 28.27 -18.96
C ALA A 210 10.29 29.07 -17.76
N ARG A 211 9.75 30.29 -17.92
CA ARG A 211 9.43 31.16 -16.76
C ARG A 211 7.97 31.18 -16.32
N ALA A 212 7.00 31.00 -17.21
CA ALA A 212 5.58 31.22 -16.88
C ALA A 212 4.89 30.04 -16.15
N ARG A 213 5.43 28.82 -16.21
CA ARG A 213 4.74 27.59 -15.73
C ARG A 213 5.42 26.82 -14.60
N ARG A 214 6.50 27.34 -14.02
CA ARG A 214 7.25 26.70 -12.91
C ARG A 214 6.37 26.39 -11.68
N GLY A 215 5.32 27.19 -11.42
CA GLY A 215 4.42 26.97 -10.29
C GLY A 215 3.58 25.70 -10.42
N LEU A 216 3.01 25.44 -11.61
CA LEU A 216 2.19 24.25 -11.88
C LEU A 216 3.06 22.98 -11.88
N GLU A 217 4.28 23.06 -12.41
CA GLU A 217 5.23 21.95 -12.39
C GLU A 217 5.60 21.56 -10.96
N ARG A 218 5.93 22.54 -10.09
CA ARG A 218 6.20 22.29 -8.67
C ARG A 218 4.99 21.73 -7.93
N LEU A 219 3.79 22.20 -8.25
CA LEU A 219 2.55 21.67 -7.70
C LEU A 219 2.36 20.21 -8.10
N ALA A 220 2.47 19.87 -9.38
CA ALA A 220 2.38 18.50 -9.85
C ALA A 220 3.45 17.59 -9.23
N MET A 221 4.70 18.06 -9.13
CA MET A 221 5.78 17.34 -8.43
C MET A 221 5.42 17.07 -6.97
N GLY A 222 4.98 18.08 -6.24
CA GLY A 222 4.58 17.95 -4.85
C GLY A 222 3.42 16.98 -4.68
N MET A 223 2.43 17.04 -5.56
CA MET A 223 1.26 16.15 -5.52
C MET A 223 1.58 14.70 -5.86
N VAL A 224 2.40 14.45 -6.88
CA VAL A 224 2.84 13.09 -7.21
C VAL A 224 3.74 12.56 -6.09
N GLY A 225 4.70 13.36 -5.61
CA GLY A 225 5.54 12.99 -4.47
C GLY A 225 4.71 12.65 -3.24
N ALA A 226 3.67 13.45 -2.96
CA ALA A 226 2.71 13.18 -1.90
C ALA A 226 1.94 11.87 -2.12
N ALA A 227 1.44 11.62 -3.32
CA ALA A 227 0.73 10.37 -3.64
C ALA A 227 1.60 9.14 -3.44
N VAL A 228 2.91 9.24 -3.75
CA VAL A 228 3.88 8.16 -3.56
C VAL A 228 4.28 7.99 -2.10
N LEU A 229 4.54 9.10 -1.40
CA LEU A 229 5.01 9.07 -0.01
C LEU A 229 3.90 8.71 0.97
N LEU A 230 2.64 9.05 0.68
CA LEU A 230 1.52 8.80 1.57
C LEU A 230 1.36 7.33 1.96
N PRO A 231 1.29 6.33 1.04
CA PRO A 231 1.20 4.93 1.42
C PRO A 231 2.41 4.46 2.23
N ILE A 232 3.61 4.98 1.93
CA ILE A 232 4.83 4.66 2.68
C ILE A 232 4.74 5.19 4.12
N VAL A 233 4.37 6.45 4.29
CA VAL A 233 4.17 7.06 5.61
C VAL A 233 3.09 6.32 6.37
N LEU A 234 1.97 5.97 5.72
CA LEU A 234 0.89 5.21 6.31
C LEU A 234 1.39 3.83 6.78
N SER A 235 2.12 3.09 5.96
CA SER A 235 2.77 1.83 6.34
C SER A 235 3.70 1.96 7.54
N LEU A 236 4.52 3.01 7.58
CA LEU A 236 5.41 3.26 8.71
C LEU A 236 4.63 3.57 9.99
N THR A 237 3.53 4.34 9.90
CA THR A 237 2.67 4.61 11.06
C THR A 237 1.91 3.38 11.54
N LEU A 238 1.53 2.47 10.62
CA LEU A 238 0.88 1.20 10.93
C LEU A 238 1.80 0.26 11.72
N LEU A 239 3.12 0.42 11.61
CA LEU A 239 4.11 -0.38 12.34
C LEU A 239 4.68 0.32 13.57
N GLY A 240 4.05 1.43 13.97
CA GLY A 240 4.37 2.19 15.18
C GLY A 240 4.24 1.39 16.48
N PRO A 241 4.42 2.03 17.65
CA PRO A 241 4.34 1.35 18.95
C PRO A 241 3.01 0.62 19.13
N PHE A 242 3.07 -0.54 19.79
CA PHE A 242 1.88 -1.29 20.16
C PHE A 242 1.15 -0.57 21.30
N ARG A 243 -0.17 -0.53 21.22
CA ARG A 243 -1.04 -0.19 22.35
C ARG A 243 -1.81 -1.44 22.72
N THR A 244 -1.78 -1.82 23.99
CA THR A 244 -2.61 -2.90 24.51
C THR A 244 -3.81 -2.29 25.21
N VAL A 245 -4.99 -2.78 24.86
CA VAL A 245 -6.25 -2.50 25.55
C VAL A 245 -6.70 -3.82 26.15
N GLU A 246 -7.04 -3.81 27.43
CA GLU A 246 -7.38 -5.04 28.15
C GLU A 246 -8.72 -4.88 28.84
N HIS A 247 -9.46 -5.97 28.86
CA HIS A 247 -10.75 -6.06 29.49
C HIS A 247 -10.95 -7.44 30.11
N VAL A 248 -11.41 -7.47 31.35
CA VAL A 248 -11.65 -8.70 32.11
C VAL A 248 -13.07 -8.67 32.64
N GLU A 249 -13.87 -9.65 32.25
CA GLU A 249 -15.27 -9.76 32.66
C GLU A 249 -15.53 -11.11 33.36
N PRO A 250 -16.20 -11.14 34.52
CA PRO A 250 -16.60 -12.41 35.14
C PRO A 250 -17.73 -13.07 34.33
N ILE A 251 -17.66 -14.38 34.10
CA ILE A 251 -18.74 -15.14 33.48
C ILE A 251 -19.65 -15.68 34.57
N VAL A 252 -20.88 -15.18 34.64
CA VAL A 252 -21.89 -15.62 35.60
C VAL A 252 -22.69 -16.80 35.03
N GLY A 253 -22.87 -17.87 35.82
CA GLY A 253 -23.79 -18.97 35.49
C GLY A 253 -23.15 -20.28 35.01
N MET A 254 -21.82 -20.46 35.15
CA MET A 254 -21.20 -21.77 34.91
C MET A 254 -21.34 -22.70 36.14
N PRO A 255 -21.64 -24.00 35.95
CA PRO A 255 -22.02 -24.91 37.03
C PRO A 255 -20.87 -25.33 37.97
N HIS A 256 -19.61 -25.16 37.59
CA HIS A 256 -18.45 -25.58 38.39
C HIS A 256 -17.30 -24.56 38.29
N GLY A 257 -17.03 -23.83 39.38
CA GLY A 257 -15.87 -22.93 39.50
C GLY A 257 -16.12 -21.45 39.14
N SER A 258 -15.20 -20.58 39.55
CA SER A 258 -15.21 -19.16 39.16
C SER A 258 -14.56 -19.01 37.78
N CYS A 259 -15.35 -18.65 36.77
CA CYS A 259 -14.87 -18.46 35.41
C CYS A 259 -14.77 -16.97 35.06
N GLN A 260 -13.71 -16.61 34.33
CA GLN A 260 -13.46 -15.25 33.86
C GLN A 260 -13.23 -15.27 32.35
N TYR A 261 -13.82 -14.28 31.69
CA TYR A 261 -13.61 -13.94 30.29
C TYR A 261 -12.50 -12.90 30.22
N PHE A 262 -11.47 -13.22 29.44
CA PHE A 262 -10.33 -12.36 29.18
C PHE A 262 -10.38 -11.90 27.74
N HIS A 263 -10.41 -10.58 27.56
CA HIS A 263 -10.31 -9.95 26.26
C HIS A 263 -9.12 -9.00 26.27
N ALA A 264 -8.06 -9.35 25.55
CA ALA A 264 -6.95 -8.44 25.28
C ALA A 264 -6.97 -8.08 23.81
N GLU A 265 -6.89 -6.80 23.52
CA GLU A 265 -6.71 -6.28 22.17
C GLU A 265 -5.35 -5.62 22.07
N LYS A 266 -4.48 -6.15 21.20
CA LYS A 266 -3.24 -5.49 20.82
C LYS A 266 -3.47 -4.70 19.55
N GLN A 267 -3.49 -3.38 19.69
CA GLN A 267 -3.57 -2.45 18.58
C GLN A 267 -2.16 -2.13 18.08
N VAL A 268 -1.88 -2.41 16.82
CA VAL A 268 -0.59 -2.18 16.17
C VAL A 268 -0.65 -0.91 15.34
N GLY A 269 0.16 0.09 15.67
CA GLY A 269 0.26 1.33 14.89
C GLY A 269 -0.48 2.51 15.50
N ILE A 270 -0.16 3.69 14.98
CA ILE A 270 -0.75 4.96 15.41
C ILE A 270 -1.93 5.26 14.48
N LEU A 271 -3.14 5.37 15.04
CA LEU A 271 -4.39 5.80 14.39
C LEU A 271 -5.13 4.76 13.52
N PHE A 272 -4.45 4.04 12.62
CA PHE A 272 -5.08 3.02 11.73
C PHE A 272 -4.78 1.59 12.19
N GLY A 273 -4.76 1.38 13.51
CA GLY A 273 -4.10 0.21 14.05
C GLY A 273 -4.74 -1.11 13.65
N ALA A 274 -3.92 -2.12 13.40
CA ALA A 274 -4.40 -3.48 13.35
C ALA A 274 -4.81 -3.88 14.75
N THR A 275 -6.05 -4.27 14.95
CA THR A 275 -6.44 -4.83 16.22
C THR A 275 -6.35 -6.34 16.14
N GLN A 276 -5.52 -6.90 17.02
CA GLN A 276 -5.49 -8.32 17.27
C GLN A 276 -6.13 -8.57 18.62
N ALA A 277 -7.32 -9.15 18.61
CA ALA A 277 -7.96 -9.64 19.82
C ALA A 277 -7.40 -11.00 20.22
N LEU A 278 -7.29 -11.20 21.52
CA LEU A 278 -7.12 -12.45 22.22
C LEU A 278 -8.35 -12.61 23.11
N ASN A 279 -9.14 -13.64 22.83
CA ASN A 279 -10.27 -14.03 23.65
C ASN A 279 -9.92 -15.34 24.34
N ALA A 280 -9.97 -15.36 25.66
CA ALA A 280 -9.73 -16.57 26.44
C ALA A 280 -10.75 -16.68 27.56
N VAL A 281 -11.18 -17.90 27.86
CA VAL A 281 -12.01 -18.18 29.04
C VAL A 281 -11.31 -19.19 29.90
N ALA A 282 -11.05 -18.81 31.15
CA ALA A 282 -10.48 -19.69 32.12
C ALA A 282 -11.38 -19.79 33.36
N CYS A 283 -11.45 -21.00 33.89
CA CYS A 283 -12.12 -21.31 35.14
C CYS A 283 -11.08 -21.78 36.16
N SER A 284 -11.37 -21.51 37.43
CA SER A 284 -10.62 -22.09 38.54
C SER A 284 -11.54 -23.02 39.34
N ASP A 285 -11.02 -24.22 39.64
CA ASP A 285 -11.62 -25.18 40.56
C ASP A 285 -11.05 -25.07 41.99
N GLY A 286 -10.15 -24.11 42.23
CA GLY A 286 -9.41 -23.91 43.48
C GLY A 286 -8.13 -24.74 43.62
N ILE A 287 -7.90 -25.72 42.75
CA ILE A 287 -6.70 -26.58 42.72
C ILE A 287 -5.81 -26.22 41.53
N ARG A 288 -6.41 -25.94 40.37
CA ARG A 288 -5.76 -25.56 39.12
C ARG A 288 -6.65 -24.62 38.30
N ALA A 289 -6.00 -23.76 37.51
CA ALA A 289 -6.68 -23.01 36.47
C ALA A 289 -6.80 -23.88 35.22
N GLU A 290 -8.02 -24.00 34.69
CA GLU A 290 -8.34 -24.73 33.48
C GLU A 290 -9.04 -23.83 32.47
N GLU A 291 -8.86 -24.16 31.20
CA GLU A 291 -9.55 -23.49 30.11
C GLU A 291 -10.96 -24.05 29.95
N ALA A 292 -11.98 -23.20 29.89
CA ALA A 292 -13.37 -23.64 29.76
C ALA A 292 -13.75 -24.01 28.31
N TRP A 293 -13.22 -23.24 27.36
CA TRP A 293 -13.42 -23.45 25.94
C TRP A 293 -12.15 -24.09 25.41
N GLY A 294 -12.16 -25.41 25.12
CA GLY A 294 -10.97 -26.07 24.60
C GLY A 294 -10.36 -25.29 23.42
N LEU A 295 -9.06 -25.45 23.17
CA LEU A 295 -8.26 -24.73 22.14
C LEU A 295 -8.90 -24.54 20.74
N ASN A 296 -9.93 -25.29 20.39
CA ASN A 296 -10.69 -25.12 19.15
C ASN A 296 -11.78 -24.04 19.21
N SER A 297 -12.10 -23.49 20.40
CA SER A 297 -13.11 -22.46 20.62
C SER A 297 -12.68 -21.32 21.55
N SER A 298 -11.49 -21.37 22.16
CA SER A 298 -10.79 -20.20 22.68
C SER A 298 -10.07 -19.50 21.52
N ASP A 299 -10.87 -18.83 20.70
CA ASP A 299 -10.50 -18.42 19.36
C ASP A 299 -9.23 -17.54 19.32
N CYS A 300 -8.10 -18.20 19.05
CA CYS A 300 -6.88 -17.64 18.47
C CYS A 300 -7.10 -17.13 17.03
N LEU A 301 -8.31 -16.67 16.74
CA LEU A 301 -8.68 -16.19 15.43
C LEU A 301 -8.13 -14.77 15.26
N PRO A 302 -7.34 -14.53 14.21
CA PRO A 302 -6.97 -13.17 13.86
C PRO A 302 -8.25 -12.36 13.62
N SER A 303 -8.51 -11.35 14.45
CA SER A 303 -9.50 -10.33 14.11
C SER A 303 -9.01 -9.62 12.85
N SER A 304 -9.90 -9.44 11.88
CA SER A 304 -9.53 -8.84 10.61
C SER A 304 -9.13 -7.38 10.82
N ALA A 305 -7.87 -7.08 10.53
CA ALA A 305 -7.34 -5.72 10.59
C ALA A 305 -7.41 -5.06 9.21
N VAL A 306 -7.86 -3.81 9.17
CA VAL A 306 -7.79 -3.00 7.96
C VAL A 306 -6.35 -2.51 7.81
N PHE A 307 -5.71 -2.80 6.67
CA PHE A 307 -4.33 -2.42 6.32
C PHE A 307 -3.18 -3.24 6.93
N VAL A 308 -3.49 -4.31 7.64
CA VAL A 308 -2.48 -5.24 8.18
C VAL A 308 -2.92 -6.66 7.93
N GLU A 309 -1.97 -7.48 7.53
CA GLU A 309 -2.19 -8.89 7.26
C GLU A 309 -1.46 -9.72 8.31
N VAL A 310 -2.17 -10.69 8.87
CA VAL A 310 -1.60 -11.66 9.81
C VAL A 310 -1.01 -12.80 9.00
N LEU A 311 0.31 -12.92 9.00
CA LEU A 311 1.04 -13.92 8.22
C LEU A 311 1.00 -15.30 8.86
N SER A 312 1.11 -15.32 10.19
CA SER A 312 1.10 -16.55 10.97
C SER A 312 0.62 -16.26 12.37
N THR A 313 -0.18 -17.17 12.90
CA THR A 313 -0.60 -17.20 14.31
C THR A 313 -0.06 -18.47 14.95
N ARG A 314 0.41 -18.36 16.19
CA ARG A 314 0.82 -19.50 17.01
C ARG A 314 0.28 -19.28 18.42
N CYS A 315 -0.46 -20.26 18.89
CA CYS A 315 -0.97 -20.30 20.24
C CYS A 315 -0.41 -21.49 20.97
N SER A 316 0.01 -21.26 22.21
CA SER A 316 0.44 -22.33 23.09
C SER A 316 -0.16 -22.15 24.46
N ARG A 317 -0.44 -23.28 25.11
CA ARG A 317 -1.06 -23.37 26.42
C ARG A 317 -0.25 -24.35 27.25
N THR A 318 0.11 -23.93 28.46
CA THR A 318 0.80 -24.79 29.41
C THR A 318 0.26 -24.53 30.81
N THR A 319 -0.17 -25.58 31.51
CA THR A 319 -0.44 -25.51 32.95
C THR A 319 0.79 -26.04 33.68
N ASP A 320 1.35 -25.25 34.58
CA ASP A 320 2.52 -25.66 35.37
C ASP A 320 2.13 -26.61 36.52
N SER A 321 3.15 -27.15 37.20
CA SER A 321 2.96 -28.02 38.37
C SER A 321 2.27 -27.32 39.55
N ASN A 322 2.22 -25.98 39.55
CA ASN A 322 1.59 -25.19 40.59
C ASN A 322 0.11 -24.90 40.29
N GLY A 323 -0.42 -25.42 39.17
CA GLY A 323 -1.78 -25.17 38.73
C GLY A 323 -1.99 -23.81 38.07
N THR A 324 -0.91 -23.11 37.70
CA THR A 324 -0.94 -21.84 36.97
C THR A 324 -1.09 -22.12 35.49
N LEU A 325 -2.08 -21.49 34.86
CA LEU A 325 -2.35 -21.60 33.44
C LEU A 325 -1.67 -20.45 32.71
N ARG A 326 -0.82 -20.78 31.72
CA ARG A 326 -0.18 -19.81 30.84
C ARG A 326 -0.69 -19.96 29.42
N PHE A 327 -1.14 -18.85 28.86
CA PHE A 327 -1.44 -18.69 27.45
C PHE A 327 -0.43 -17.75 26.81
N VAL A 328 0.16 -18.22 25.72
CA VAL A 328 1.05 -17.40 24.87
C VAL A 328 0.44 -17.36 23.49
N TYR A 329 0.04 -16.17 23.08
CA TYR A 329 -0.40 -15.87 21.72
C TYR A 329 0.72 -15.11 21.03
N SER A 330 1.21 -15.64 19.92
CA SER A 330 2.19 -14.98 19.08
C SER A 330 1.72 -14.91 17.65
N ALA A 331 1.94 -13.78 17.01
CA ALA A 331 1.57 -13.60 15.63
C ALA A 331 2.56 -12.69 14.92
N ARG A 332 2.70 -12.91 13.61
CA ARG A 332 3.50 -12.05 12.74
C ARG A 332 2.58 -11.22 11.88
N VAL A 333 2.62 -9.91 12.05
CA VAL A 333 1.83 -8.95 11.29
C VAL A 333 2.69 -8.28 10.23
N ARG A 334 2.12 -7.99 9.07
CA ARG A 334 2.76 -7.15 8.04
C ARG A 334 1.85 -6.02 7.61
N SER A 335 2.43 -4.88 7.22
CA SER A 335 1.65 -3.84 6.54
C SER A 335 1.19 -4.39 5.19
N SER A 336 -0.10 -4.27 4.88
CA SER A 336 -0.63 -4.68 3.58
C SER A 336 -0.30 -3.70 2.44
N LEU A 337 0.29 -2.55 2.78
CA LEU A 337 0.73 -1.51 1.84
C LEU A 337 2.23 -1.62 1.51
N LEU A 338 3.02 -2.22 2.42
CA LEU A 338 4.44 -2.52 2.23
C LEU A 338 4.73 -3.89 2.88
N PRO A 339 4.61 -5.00 2.13
CA PRO A 339 4.55 -6.35 2.68
C PRO A 339 5.89 -6.83 3.26
N PHE A 340 6.97 -6.14 2.95
CA PHE A 340 8.31 -6.43 3.47
C PHE A 340 8.51 -5.91 4.90
N LEU A 341 7.65 -5.00 5.36
CA LEU A 341 7.69 -4.53 6.74
C LEU A 341 6.76 -5.42 7.59
N SER A 342 7.37 -6.28 8.40
CA SER A 342 6.68 -7.18 9.31
C SER A 342 7.16 -7.02 10.74
N ARG A 343 6.32 -7.41 11.69
CA ARG A 343 6.61 -7.32 13.12
C ARG A 343 5.97 -8.48 13.86
N ASP A 344 6.69 -9.00 14.84
CA ASP A 344 6.17 -10.02 15.74
C ASP A 344 5.43 -9.34 16.90
N MET A 345 4.25 -9.88 17.21
CA MET A 345 3.45 -9.50 18.36
C MET A 345 3.27 -10.72 19.26
N VAL A 346 3.44 -10.51 20.57
CA VAL A 346 3.19 -11.51 21.59
C VAL A 346 2.23 -10.92 22.63
N LEU A 347 1.28 -11.73 23.08
CA LEU A 347 0.36 -11.48 24.18
C LEU A 347 0.48 -12.65 25.15
N ASN A 348 0.64 -12.35 26.43
CA ASN A 348 0.74 -13.37 27.47
C ASN A 348 -0.40 -13.17 28.48
N LEU A 349 -1.05 -14.27 28.84
CA LEU A 349 -2.01 -14.32 29.94
C LEU A 349 -1.55 -15.41 30.90
N GLU A 350 -1.26 -15.03 32.14
CA GLU A 350 -0.91 -15.95 33.22
C GLU A 350 -1.98 -15.88 34.31
N LEU A 351 -2.55 -17.03 34.63
CA LEU A 351 -3.64 -17.20 35.58
C LEU A 351 -3.22 -18.13 36.70
N ALA A 352 -3.24 -17.64 37.93
CA ALA A 352 -2.98 -18.47 39.09
C ALA A 352 -4.11 -19.47 39.33
N ARG A 353 -3.81 -20.52 40.09
CA ARG A 353 -4.77 -21.58 40.44
C ARG A 353 -6.04 -21.07 41.13
N ASP A 354 -6.01 -19.90 41.76
CA ASP A 354 -7.14 -19.24 42.41
C ASP A 354 -7.98 -18.37 41.45
N GLY A 355 -7.68 -18.42 40.15
CA GLY A 355 -8.36 -17.65 39.12
C GLY A 355 -7.95 -16.18 39.06
N ARG A 356 -6.90 -15.76 39.78
CA ARG A 356 -6.37 -14.40 39.69
C ARG A 356 -5.41 -14.25 38.51
N VAL A 357 -5.51 -13.12 37.83
CA VAL A 357 -4.56 -12.73 36.78
C VAL A 357 -3.22 -12.36 37.42
N VAL A 358 -2.19 -13.12 37.10
CA VAL A 358 -0.80 -12.87 37.55
C VAL A 358 -0.10 -11.93 36.57
N ARG A 359 -0.37 -12.09 35.27
CA ARG A 359 0.21 -11.27 34.21
C ARG A 359 -0.77 -11.15 33.04
N PHE A 360 -1.03 -9.92 32.65
CA PHE A 360 -1.80 -9.54 31.47
C PHE A 360 -1.48 -8.06 31.19
N PRO A 361 -1.03 -7.68 29.98
CA PRO A 361 -0.49 -8.45 28.86
C PRO A 361 1.05 -8.49 28.80
#